data_AF-A0A642FNM7-F1
#
_entry.id   AF-A0A642FNM7-F1
#
_cell.length_a   1.000
_cell.length_b   1.000
_cell.length_c   1.000
_cell.angle_alpha   90.00
_cell.angle_beta   90.00
_cell.angle_gamma   90.00
#
_symmetry.space_group_name_H-M   'P 1'
#
loop_
_entity.id
_entity.type
_entity.pdbx_description
1 polymer ?
#
loop_
_entity_poly.entity_id
_entity_poly.type
_entity_poly.pdbx_seq_one_letter_code
_entity_poly.pdbx_strand_id
1 'polypeptide(L)'
;MAKRNDYITGREDGLLMALEIVKNEGVEALEKEIEFRNITGIRTALAKKDINRATIKIKEQTVDTVKILSVATLHDEFGFGTQRCDRFIKRFNKKAECIMDDMASWNDYIKMIKEELGIELGIRANK
;
A
#
# COMPACT_ATOMS: atom_id res chain seq x y z
N MET A 1 20.44 17.72 25.90
CA MET A 1 19.24 18.59 26.01
C MET A 1 18.32 18.47 24.80
N ALA A 2 18.82 18.59 23.56
CA ALA A 2 18.02 18.44 22.33
C ALA A 2 17.12 17.19 22.28
N LYS A 3 17.69 15.97 22.44
CA LYS A 3 16.92 14.71 22.42
C LYS A 3 15.77 14.61 23.45
N ARG A 4 15.89 15.32 24.59
CA ARG A 4 14.85 15.34 25.63
C ARG A 4 13.72 16.30 25.25
N ASN A 5 14.05 17.38 24.56
CA ASN A 5 13.07 18.33 24.03
C ASN A 5 12.24 17.66 22.91
N ASP A 6 12.91 16.98 21.97
CA ASP A 6 12.24 16.27 20.87
C ASP A 6 11.27 15.20 21.35
N TYR A 7 11.60 14.50 22.45
CA TYR A 7 10.72 13.51 23.07
C TYR A 7 9.47 14.14 23.70
N ILE A 8 9.62 15.29 24.36
CA ILE A 8 8.50 16.01 24.97
C ILE A 8 7.58 16.56 23.89
N THR A 9 8.14 17.21 22.87
CA THR A 9 7.39 17.71 21.71
C THR A 9 6.64 16.58 20.99
N GLY A 10 7.28 15.43 20.75
CA GLY A 10 6.60 14.28 20.13
C GLY A 10 5.46 13.71 20.98
N ARG A 11 5.53 13.83 22.31
CA ARG A 11 4.42 13.44 23.21
C ARG A 11 3.26 14.43 23.14
N GLU A 12 3.55 15.73 23.07
CA GLU A 12 2.55 16.79 22.91
C GLU A 12 1.83 16.68 21.57
N ASP A 13 2.58 16.48 20.48
CA ASP A 13 2.02 16.25 19.14
C ASP A 13 1.12 15.00 19.10
N GLY A 14 1.52 13.93 19.80
CA GLY A 14 0.72 12.71 19.93
C GLY A 14 -0.61 12.94 20.65
N LEU A 15 -0.63 13.79 21.69
CA LEU A 15 -1.86 14.16 22.40
C LEU A 15 -2.78 15.01 21.53
N LEU A 16 -2.22 15.94 20.74
CA LEU A 16 -2.99 16.77 19.82
C LEU A 16 -3.64 15.93 18.71
N MET A 17 -2.90 15.00 18.11
CA MET A 17 -3.43 14.06 17.13
C MET A 17 -4.55 13.20 17.72
N ALA A 18 -4.36 12.64 18.92
CA ALA A 18 -5.37 11.81 19.56
C ALA A 18 -6.66 12.61 19.82
N LEU A 19 -6.52 13.86 20.27
CA LEU A 19 -7.66 14.75 20.50
C LEU A 19 -8.38 15.08 19.19
N GLU A 20 -7.66 15.33 18.10
CA GLU A 20 -8.23 15.61 16.79
C GLU A 20 -9.01 14.41 16.22
N ILE A 21 -8.45 13.21 16.31
CA ILE A 21 -9.12 11.97 15.86
C ILE A 21 -10.42 11.76 16.66
N VAL A 22 -10.38 11.88 17.99
CA VAL A 22 -11.57 11.69 18.83
C VAL A 22 -12.64 12.73 18.54
N LYS A 23 -12.25 14.00 18.33
CA LYS A 23 -13.21 15.08 18.01
C LYS A 23 -13.89 14.87 16.66
N ASN A 24 -13.18 14.34 15.66
CA ASN A 24 -13.68 14.24 14.30
C ASN A 24 -14.35 12.88 14.00
N GLU A 25 -13.83 11.79 14.55
CA GLU A 25 -14.18 10.41 14.15
C GLU A 25 -14.53 9.50 15.34
N GLY A 26 -14.42 10.00 16.58
CA GLY A 26 -14.79 9.28 17.81
C GLY A 26 -13.68 8.40 18.39
N VAL A 27 -13.98 7.76 19.53
CA VAL A 27 -13.01 6.96 20.30
C VAL A 27 -12.62 5.68 19.55
N GLU A 28 -13.56 5.02 18.87
CA GLU A 28 -13.29 3.81 18.08
C GLU A 28 -12.26 4.05 16.97
N ALA A 29 -12.26 5.26 16.38
CA ALA A 29 -11.27 5.64 15.38
C ALA A 29 -9.86 5.76 15.97
N LEU A 30 -9.75 6.28 17.20
CA LEU A 30 -8.48 6.34 17.92
C LEU A 30 -7.98 4.93 18.27
N GLU A 31 -8.86 4.01 18.66
CA GLU A 31 -8.48 2.61 18.93
C GLU A 31 -7.90 1.93 17.67
N LYS A 32 -8.54 2.12 16.52
CA LYS A 32 -8.05 1.60 15.22
C LYS A 32 -6.71 2.23 14.80
N GLU A 33 -6.48 3.50 15.12
CA GLU A 33 -5.21 4.20 14.89
C GLU A 33 -4.10 3.58 15.75
N ILE A 34 -4.37 3.33 17.03
CA ILE A 34 -3.42 2.70 17.97
C ILE A 34 -3.08 1.27 17.49
N GLU A 35 -4.08 0.48 17.11
CA GLU A 35 -3.89 -0.86 16.57
C GLU A 35 -3.03 -0.83 15.31
N PHE A 36 -3.36 0.04 14.35
CA PHE A 36 -2.61 0.21 13.11
C PHE A 36 -1.14 0.53 13.38
N ARG A 37 -0.84 1.45 14.31
CA ARG A 37 0.54 1.83 14.66
C ARG A 37 1.30 0.70 15.34
N ASN A 38 0.65 -0.06 16.22
CA ASN A 38 1.26 -1.19 16.90
C ASN A 38 1.63 -2.31 15.92
N ILE A 39 0.78 -2.57 14.91
CA ILE A 39 1.05 -3.59 13.88
C ILE A 39 2.13 -3.13 12.90
N THR A 40 2.07 -1.89 12.45
CA THR A 40 2.95 -1.38 11.38
C THR A 40 4.28 -0.84 11.88
N GLY A 41 4.40 -0.51 13.17
CA GLY A 41 5.57 0.14 13.74
C GLY A 41 5.77 1.60 13.31
N ILE A 42 4.79 2.20 12.64
CA ILE A 42 4.88 3.56 12.09
C ILE A 42 4.85 4.59 13.23
N ARG A 43 5.94 5.34 13.39
CA ARG A 43 6.12 6.40 14.41
C ARG A 43 6.22 7.77 13.73
N THR A 44 5.07 8.34 13.36
CA THR A 44 5.01 9.66 12.70
C THR A 44 3.93 10.54 13.33
N ALA A 45 4.03 11.85 13.14
CA ALA A 45 3.03 12.84 13.52
C ALA A 45 1.83 12.90 12.56
N LEU A 46 1.77 12.04 11.53
CA LEU A 46 0.64 11.95 10.60
C LEU A 46 -0.32 10.85 11.04
N ALA A 47 -1.63 11.09 11.01
CA ALA A 47 -2.63 10.06 11.26
C ALA A 47 -2.68 9.05 10.10
N LYS A 48 -3.24 7.84 10.33
CA LYS A 48 -3.38 6.79 9.29
C LYS A 48 -4.04 7.32 8.02
N LYS A 49 -5.02 8.23 8.14
CA LYS A 49 -5.71 8.84 7.01
C LYS A 49 -4.80 9.68 6.12
N ASP A 50 -3.93 10.49 6.72
CA ASP A 50 -2.97 11.32 5.99
C ASP A 50 -1.85 10.48 5.39
N ILE A 51 -1.39 9.46 6.12
CA ILE A 51 -0.46 8.46 5.61
C ILE A 51 -1.08 7.78 4.39
N ASN A 52 -2.31 7.29 4.49
CA ASN A 52 -3.00 6.63 3.38
C ASN A 52 -3.13 7.58 2.18
N ARG A 53 -3.51 8.84 2.40
CA ARG A 53 -3.60 9.86 1.34
C ARG A 53 -2.26 10.09 0.64
N ALA A 54 -1.17 10.19 1.40
CA ALA A 54 0.17 10.32 0.83
C ALA A 54 0.60 9.05 0.05
N THR A 55 0.19 7.87 0.54
CA THR A 55 0.54 6.59 -0.08
C THR A 55 -0.24 6.31 -1.36
N ILE A 56 -1.42 6.89 -1.58
CA ILE A 56 -2.22 6.68 -2.82
C ILE A 56 -1.38 6.97 -4.07
N LYS A 57 -0.75 8.15 -4.14
CA LYS A 57 0.08 8.53 -5.30
C LYS A 57 1.28 7.60 -5.51
N ILE A 58 1.88 7.14 -4.41
CA ILE A 58 2.99 6.19 -4.44
C ILE A 58 2.51 4.83 -4.99
N LYS A 59 1.33 4.37 -4.55
CA LYS A 59 0.70 3.13 -5.05
C LYS A 59 0.37 3.23 -6.53
N GLU A 60 -0.27 4.31 -6.97
CA GLU A 60 -0.59 4.56 -8.38
C GLU A 60 0.67 4.55 -9.25
N GLN A 61 1.71 5.29 -8.83
CA GLN A 61 3.00 5.31 -9.52
C GLN A 61 3.66 3.92 -9.56
N THR A 62 3.54 3.13 -8.50
CA THR A 62 4.06 1.75 -8.45
C THR A 62 3.34 0.86 -9.47
N VAL A 63 2.02 0.96 -9.58
CA VAL A 63 1.23 0.21 -10.56
C VAL A 63 1.63 0.60 -11.98
N ASP A 64 1.82 1.89 -12.26
CA ASP A 64 2.22 2.38 -13.58
C ASP A 64 3.62 1.91 -13.98
N THR A 65 4.60 2.03 -13.08
CA THR A 65 5.98 1.62 -13.35
C THR A 65 6.10 0.10 -13.60
N VAL A 66 5.42 -0.73 -12.80
CA VAL A 66 5.38 -2.19 -13.00
C VAL A 66 4.67 -2.56 -14.31
N LYS A 67 3.56 -1.88 -14.64
CA LYS A 67 2.82 -2.09 -15.89
C LYS A 67 3.69 -1.79 -17.11
N ILE A 68 4.40 -0.66 -17.12
CA ILE A 68 5.28 -0.27 -18.23
C ILE A 68 6.36 -1.33 -18.46
N LEU A 69 7.07 -1.73 -17.40
CA LEU A 69 8.08 -2.78 -17.50
C LEU A 69 7.50 -4.10 -17.99
N SER A 70 6.33 -4.50 -17.47
CA SER A 70 5.67 -5.74 -17.89
C SER A 70 5.30 -5.73 -19.38
N VAL A 71 4.76 -4.63 -19.89
CA VAL A 71 4.40 -4.50 -21.31
C VAL A 71 5.64 -4.51 -22.20
N ALA A 72 6.71 -3.82 -21.79
CA ALA A 72 7.98 -3.85 -22.52
C ALA A 72 8.55 -5.28 -22.58
N THR A 73 8.62 -5.99 -21.45
CA THR A 73 9.09 -7.39 -21.42
C THR A 73 8.21 -8.31 -22.27
N LEU A 74 6.87 -8.15 -22.23
CA LEU A 74 5.95 -8.93 -23.07
C LEU A 74 6.15 -8.68 -24.56
N HIS A 75 6.45 -7.43 -24.94
CA HIS A 75 6.74 -7.07 -26.32
C HIS A 75 8.08 -7.66 -26.78
N ASP A 76 9.14 -7.41 -26.02
CA ASP A 76 10.52 -7.72 -26.41
C ASP A 76 10.79 -9.23 -26.38
N GLU A 77 10.35 -9.94 -25.34
CA GLU A 77 10.66 -11.36 -25.14
C GLU A 77 9.66 -12.27 -25.87
N PHE A 78 8.38 -11.89 -25.92
CA PHE A 78 7.30 -12.76 -26.43
C PHE A 78 6.66 -12.25 -27.74
N GLY A 79 7.14 -11.12 -28.27
CA GLY A 79 6.65 -10.54 -29.53
C GLY A 79 5.19 -10.07 -29.45
N PHE A 80 4.71 -9.67 -28.28
CA PHE A 80 3.33 -9.21 -28.14
C PHE A 80 3.12 -7.91 -28.90
N GLY A 81 2.31 -7.95 -29.96
CA GLY A 81 1.86 -6.74 -30.67
C GLY A 81 0.74 -6.01 -29.91
N THR A 82 0.32 -4.87 -30.45
CA THR A 82 -0.61 -3.91 -29.81
C THR A 82 -1.85 -4.56 -29.19
N GLN A 83 -2.53 -5.47 -29.90
CA GLN A 83 -3.75 -6.10 -29.38
C GLN A 83 -3.51 -6.96 -28.13
N ARG A 84 -2.39 -7.71 -28.10
CA ARG A 84 -2.04 -8.56 -26.96
C ARG A 84 -1.61 -7.71 -25.76
N CYS A 85 -0.85 -6.64 -26.01
CA CYS A 85 -0.46 -5.68 -24.97
C CYS A 85 -1.66 -4.92 -24.40
N ASP A 86 -2.60 -4.45 -25.24
CA ASP A 86 -3.81 -3.76 -24.78
C ASP A 86 -4.69 -4.69 -23.91
N ARG A 87 -4.84 -5.95 -24.32
CA ARG A 87 -5.56 -6.96 -23.52
C ARG A 87 -4.87 -7.21 -22.17
N PHE A 88 -3.54 -7.28 -22.14
CA PHE A 88 -2.77 -7.38 -20.90
C PHE A 88 -3.01 -6.15 -20.01
N ILE A 89 -2.87 -4.94 -20.54
CA ILE A 89 -3.05 -3.67 -19.80
C ILE A 89 -4.44 -3.62 -19.16
N LYS A 90 -5.50 -3.91 -19.92
CA LYS A 90 -6.87 -3.92 -19.40
C LYS A 90 -7.04 -4.92 -18.25
N ARG A 91 -6.48 -6.13 -18.39
CA ARG A 91 -6.56 -7.15 -17.33
C ARG A 91 -5.71 -6.81 -16.13
N PHE A 92 -4.53 -6.23 -16.33
CA PHE A 92 -3.61 -5.78 -15.28
C PHE A 92 -4.26 -4.69 -14.42
N ASN A 93 -4.81 -3.64 -15.05
CA ASN A 93 -5.50 -2.56 -14.34
C ASN A 93 -6.69 -3.09 -13.52
N LYS A 94 -7.53 -3.96 -14.12
CA LYS A 94 -8.65 -4.57 -13.38
C LYS A 94 -8.19 -5.37 -12.15
N LYS A 95 -7.08 -6.10 -12.26
CA LYS A 95 -6.51 -6.83 -11.10
C LYS A 95 -6.02 -5.86 -10.02
N ALA A 96 -5.37 -4.76 -10.41
CA ALA A 96 -4.92 -3.73 -9.48
C ALA A 96 -6.11 -3.04 -8.77
N GLU A 97 -7.17 -2.71 -9.51
CA GLU A 97 -8.44 -2.18 -8.95
C GLU A 97 -9.04 -3.13 -7.92
N CYS A 98 -9.13 -4.44 -8.22
CA CYS A 98 -9.63 -5.42 -7.24
C CYS A 98 -8.81 -5.47 -5.95
N ILE A 99 -7.50 -5.20 -5.99
CA ILE A 99 -6.65 -5.11 -4.80
C ILE A 99 -6.90 -3.79 -4.05
N MET A 100 -7.13 -2.70 -4.78
CA MET A 100 -7.41 -1.39 -4.17
C MET A 100 -8.77 -1.34 -3.48
N ASP A 101 -9.77 -2.03 -4.03
CA ASP A 101 -11.14 -2.09 -3.50
C ASP A 101 -11.33 -3.21 -2.46
N ASP A 102 -10.25 -3.79 -1.94
CA ASP A 102 -10.25 -4.93 -0.99
C ASP A 102 -11.05 -6.17 -1.47
N MET A 103 -11.29 -6.29 -2.78
CA MET A 103 -11.99 -7.43 -3.42
C MET A 103 -11.07 -8.63 -3.66
N ALA A 104 -9.75 -8.44 -3.57
CA ALA A 104 -8.74 -9.48 -3.68
C ALA A 104 -7.48 -9.09 -2.89
N SER A 105 -6.76 -10.08 -2.36
CA SER A 105 -5.48 -9.88 -1.67
C SER A 105 -4.29 -10.32 -2.53
N TRP A 106 -3.09 -9.85 -2.19
CA TRP A 106 -1.85 -10.34 -2.80
C TRP A 106 -1.64 -11.84 -2.57
N ASN A 107 -2.08 -12.35 -1.42
CA ASN A 107 -1.97 -13.77 -1.09
C ASN A 107 -2.83 -14.63 -2.01
N ASP A 108 -4.00 -14.14 -2.44
CA ASP A 108 -4.86 -14.86 -3.39
C ASP A 108 -4.15 -15.06 -4.73
N TYR A 109 -3.49 -14.01 -5.23
CA TYR A 109 -2.71 -14.11 -6.48
C TYR A 109 -1.45 -14.96 -6.33
N ILE A 110 -0.72 -14.86 -5.21
CA ILE A 110 0.46 -15.70 -4.94
C ILE A 110 0.05 -17.17 -4.90
N LYS A 111 -1.04 -17.49 -4.20
CA LYS A 111 -1.57 -18.86 -4.11
C LYS A 111 -1.99 -19.38 -5.47
N MET A 112 -2.78 -18.61 -6.23
CA MET A 112 -3.21 -18.96 -7.59
C MET A 112 -2.01 -19.23 -8.51
N ILE A 113 -0.99 -18.37 -8.50
CA ILE A 113 0.22 -18.55 -9.33
C ILE A 113 0.99 -19.82 -8.92
N LYS A 114 1.11 -20.09 -7.61
CA LYS A 114 1.75 -21.32 -7.14
C LYS A 114 0.96 -22.56 -7.54
N GLU A 115 -0.37 -22.56 -7.40
CA GLU A 115 -1.22 -23.70 -7.71
C GLU A 115 -1.33 -23.98 -9.22
N GLU A 116 -1.45 -22.93 -10.05
CA GLU A 116 -1.64 -23.09 -11.49
C GLU A 116 -0.33 -23.21 -12.27
N LEU A 117 0.71 -22.52 -11.84
CA LEU A 117 1.97 -22.39 -12.60
C LEU A 117 3.17 -23.01 -11.89
N GLY A 118 3.04 -23.41 -10.62
CA GLY A 118 4.15 -23.93 -9.82
C GLY A 118 5.23 -22.89 -9.48
N ILE A 119 4.97 -21.61 -9.72
CA ILE A 119 5.94 -20.53 -9.49
C ILE A 119 5.76 -19.98 -8.08
N GLU A 120 6.82 -19.98 -7.29
CA GLU A 120 6.80 -19.40 -5.94
C GLU A 120 7.18 -17.91 -5.98
N LEU A 121 6.23 -17.06 -5.56
CA LEU A 121 6.41 -15.62 -5.45
C LEU A 121 6.16 -15.17 -4.01
N GLY A 122 6.76 -14.05 -3.63
CA GLY A 122 6.56 -13.45 -2.32
C GLY A 122 6.84 -11.94 -2.33
N ILE A 123 6.16 -11.22 -1.45
CA ILE A 123 6.42 -9.79 -1.21
C ILE A 123 7.41 -9.68 -0.06
N ARG A 124 8.54 -9.00 -0.30
CA ARG A 124 9.53 -8.74 0.75
C ARG A 124 8.93 -7.81 1.79
N ALA A 125 8.99 -8.21 3.06
CA ALA A 125 8.63 -7.32 4.17
C ALA A 125 9.71 -6.26 4.35
N ASN A 126 9.30 -4.99 4.47
CA ASN A 126 10.18 -3.95 5.01
C ASN A 126 10.30 -4.20 6.51
N LYS A 127 11.43 -4.76 6.95
CA LYS A 127 11.79 -4.86 8.37
C LYS A 127 12.54 -3.61 8.81
#